data_AF-A0A6P1T1I3-F1
#
_entry.id   AF-A0A6P1T1I3-F1
#
_cell.length_a   1.000
_cell.length_b   1.000
_cell.length_c   1.000
_cell.angle_alpha   90.00
_cell.angle_beta   90.00
_cell.angle_gamma   90.00
#
_symmetry.space_group_name_H-M   'P 1'
#
loop_
_entity.id
_entity.type
_entity.pdbx_description
1 polymer ?
#
loop_
_entity_poly.entity_id
_entity_poly.type
_entity_poly.pdbx_seq_one_letter_code
_entity_poly.pdbx_strand_id
1 'polypeptide(L)' 'MGINTETSIETELQIGPTTEGMVRMYIRGKGIDLPMDFEPDEAEEIAEELRASAAKARG' A
#
# COMPACT_ATOMS: atom_id res chain seq x y z
N MET A 1 -15.82 -9.11 -1.08
CA MET A 1 -14.59 -9.60 -1.72
C MET A 1 -13.47 -9.49 -0.70
N GLY A 2 -12.60 -10.49 -0.59
CA GLY A 2 -11.55 -10.52 0.45
C GLY A 2 -10.15 -10.36 -0.13
N ILE A 3 -9.13 -10.27 0.73
CA ILE A 3 -7.72 -10.13 0.34
C ILE A 3 -7.19 -11.25 -0.58
N ASN A 4 -7.87 -12.40 -0.59
CA ASN A 4 -7.51 -13.58 -1.40
C ASN A 4 -8.33 -13.70 -2.71
N THR A 5 -9.21 -12.74 -3.00
CA THR A 5 -9.98 -12.76 -4.25
C THR A 5 -9.15 -12.14 -5.36
N GLU A 6 -8.82 -12.92 -6.39
CA GLU A 6 -8.08 -12.43 -7.55
C GLU A 6 -8.90 -11.38 -8.33
N THR A 7 -8.21 -10.35 -8.82
CA THR A 7 -8.78 -9.32 -9.70
C THR A 7 -7.96 -9.23 -10.98
N SER A 8 -8.64 -9.05 -12.11
CA SER A 8 -7.99 -8.88 -13.42
C SER A 8 -7.63 -7.42 -13.72
N ILE A 9 -7.73 -6.53 -12.72
CA ILE A 9 -7.43 -5.11 -12.86
C ILE A 9 -5.94 -4.88 -12.58
N GLU A 10 -5.21 -4.40 -13.57
CA GLU A 10 -3.82 -3.95 -13.40
C GLU A 10 -3.82 -2.59 -12.67
N THR A 11 -2.99 -2.50 -11.62
CA THR A 11 -2.82 -1.29 -10.81
C THR A 11 -1.33 -1.02 -10.56
N GLU A 12 -0.98 0.25 -10.49
CA GLU A 12 0.32 0.76 -10.06
C GLU A 12 0.22 1.25 -8.62
N LEU A 13 1.23 0.96 -7.80
CA LEU A 13 1.38 1.49 -6.45
C LEU A 13 2.58 2.44 -6.41
N GLN A 14 2.37 3.65 -5.92
CA GLN A 14 3.41 4.64 -5.67
C GLN A 14 3.42 5.00 -4.18
N ILE A 15 4.60 5.19 -3.60
CA ILE A 15 4.76 5.54 -2.18
C ILE A 15 5.74 6.71 -2.08
N GLY A 16 5.40 7.74 -1.30
CA GLY A 16 6.28 8.89 -1.09
C GLY A 16 5.78 9.90 -0.04
N PRO A 17 6.61 10.87 0.36
CA PRO A 17 6.23 11.88 1.33
C PRO A 17 5.25 12.90 0.74
N THR A 18 4.39 13.44 1.59
CA THR A 18 3.51 14.57 1.27
C THR A 18 4.12 15.89 1.75
N THR A 19 3.55 17.01 1.30
CA THR A 19 3.91 18.35 1.78
C THR A 19 3.49 18.61 3.23
N GLU A 20 2.60 17.78 3.79
CA GLU A 20 2.08 17.92 5.16
C GLU A 20 2.86 17.06 6.17
N GLY A 21 3.94 16.38 5.74
CA GLY A 21 4.77 15.54 6.59
C GLY A 21 4.27 14.09 6.74
N MET A 22 3.22 13.72 6.00
CA MET A 22 2.65 12.38 5.95
C MET A 22 3.31 11.52 4.87
N VAL A 23 3.15 10.21 4.92
CA VAL A 23 3.52 9.27 3.85
C VAL A 23 2.29 8.88 3.05
N ARG A 24 2.31 9.11 1.73
CA ARG A 24 1.24 8.74 0.81
C ARG A 24 1.51 7.39 0.17
N MET A 25 0.54 6.49 0.23
CA MET A 25 0.40 5.35 -0.67
C MET A 25 -0.67 5.67 -1.71
N TYR A 26 -0.29 5.66 -2.98
CA TYR A 26 -1.17 6.02 -4.09
C TYR A 26 -1.36 4.81 -5.01
N ILE A 27 -2.60 4.35 -5.12
CA ILE A 27 -2.98 3.24 -6.01
C ILE A 27 -3.70 3.83 -7.21
N ARG A 28 -3.16 3.56 -8.41
CA ARG A 28 -3.74 4.01 -9.67
C ARG A 28 -3.97 2.83 -10.61
N GLY A 29 -5.13 2.80 -11.26
CA GLY A 29 -5.48 1.79 -12.25
C GLY A 29 -6.73 2.18 -13.02
N LYS A 30 -7.22 1.28 -13.87
CA LYS A 30 -8.44 1.56 -14.65
C LYS A 30 -9.64 1.70 -13.70
N GLY A 31 -10.12 2.93 -13.53
CA GLY A 31 -11.23 3.26 -12.63
C GLY A 31 -10.85 3.27 -11.14
N ILE A 32 -9.55 3.24 -10.82
CA ILE A 32 -9.03 3.33 -9.46
C ILE A 32 -8.05 4.51 -9.40
N ASP A 33 -8.33 5.45 -8.51
CA ASP A 33 -7.52 6.63 -8.24
C ASP A 33 -7.65 6.95 -6.76
N LEU A 34 -6.81 6.30 -5.94
CA LEU A 34 -6.97 6.27 -4.48
C LEU A 34 -5.67 6.69 -3.78
N PRO A 35 -5.59 7.94 -3.29
CA PRO A 35 -4.55 8.35 -2.36
C PRO A 35 -4.93 8.00 -0.92
N MET A 36 -3.97 7.43 -0.18
CA MET A 36 -4.08 7.15 1.25
C MET A 36 -2.86 7.74 1.94
N ASP A 37 -3.08 8.59 2.95
CA ASP A 37 -2.03 9.26 3.69
C ASP A 37 -1.97 8.71 5.12
N PHE A 38 -0.75 8.46 5.59
CA PHE A 38 -0.46 7.87 6.89
C PHE A 38 0.56 8.72 7.63
N GLU A 39 0.47 8.76 8.95
CA GLU A 39 1.54 9.34 9.76
C GLU A 39 2.85 8.55 9.55
N PRO A 40 4.03 9.15 9.76
CA PRO A 40 5.29 8.43 9.64
C PRO A 40 5.34 7.13 10.46
N ASP A 41 4.87 7.17 11.71
CA ASP A 41 4.85 6.02 12.61
C ASP A 41 3.91 4.91 12.08
N GLU A 42 2.72 5.27 11.59
CA GLU A 42 1.78 4.32 10.95
C GLU A 42 2.40 3.71 9.67
N ALA A 43 3.11 4.49 8.87
CA ALA A 43 3.78 4.01 7.67
C ALA A 43 4.92 3.03 7.98
N GLU A 44 5.62 3.23 9.10
CA GLU A 44 6.63 2.27 9.59
C GLU A 44 6.00 0.95 10.01
N GLU A 45 4.88 0.98 10.75
CA GLU A 45 4.12 -0.23 11.11
C GLU A 45 3.65 -1.00 9.87
N ILE A 46 3.09 -0.31 8.87
CA ILE A 46 2.69 -0.92 7.59
C ILE A 46 3.88 -1.57 6.89
N ALA A 47 5.04 -0.92 6.87
CA ALA A 47 6.25 -1.49 6.26
C ALA A 47 6.72 -2.75 7.00
N GLU A 48 6.59 -2.79 8.33
CA GLU A 48 6.88 -3.98 9.12
C GLU A 48 5.92 -5.13 8.82
N GLU A 49 4.62 -4.87 8.75
CA GLU A 49 3.63 -5.88 8.39
C GLU A 49 3.85 -6.45 6.98
N LEU A 50 4.20 -5.59 6.01
CA LEU A 50 4.55 -6.02 4.65
C LEU A 50 5.78 -6.91 4.64
N ARG A 51 6.85 -6.54 5.37
CA ARG A 51 8.06 -7.38 5.49
C ARG A 51 7.75 -8.72 6.14
N ALA A 52 6.96 -8.73 7.21
CA ALA A 52 6.57 -9.96 7.89
C ALA A 52 5.71 -10.87 7.00
N SER A 53 4.78 -10.29 6.24
CA SER A 53 3.95 -11.02 5.28
C SER A 53 4.79 -11.59 4.14
N ALA A 54 5.74 -10.82 3.61
CA ALA A 54 6.68 -11.29 2.60
C ALA A 54 7.61 -12.39 3.12
N ALA A 55 7.98 -12.37 4.40
CA ALA A 55 8.74 -13.46 5.01
C ALA A 55 7.90 -14.75 5.05
N LYS A 56 6.66 -14.69 5.54
CA LYS A 56 5.73 -15.84 5.58
C LYS A 56 5.42 -16.39 4.19
N ALA A 57 5.27 -15.53 3.18
CA ALA A 57 4.98 -15.95 1.81
C ALA A 57 6.15 -16.70 1.14
N ARG A 58 7.38 -16.53 1.64
CA ARG A 58 8.57 -17.24 1.13
C ARG A 58 8.74 -18.64 1.73
N GLY A 59 8.12 -18.95 2.88
CA GLY A 59 8.23 -20.24 3.57
C GLY A 59 7.72 -20.21 5.00
#